data_AF-A0A5N4CBN4-F1
#
_entry.id   AF-A0A5N4CBN4-F1
#
_cell.length_a   1.000
_cell.length_b   1.000
_cell.length_c   1.000
_cell.angle_alpha   90.00
_cell.angle_beta   90.00
_cell.angle_gamma   90.00
#
_symmetry.space_group_name_H-M   'P 1'
#
loop_
_entity.id
_entity.type
_entity.pdbx_description
1 polymer ?
#
loop_
_entity_poly.entity_id
_entity_poly.type
_entity_poly.pdbx_seq_one_letter_code
_entity_poly.pdbx_strand_id
1 'polypeptide(L)'
;MLVLNRIVWRLQSTDETDAKQIKISDLDFEAKTSYTLRIEAANKDADPRFLSLGPFSDTTTVKIIVEDVDEPPVFSSPLYPMEVSEATQVGNIIGTVAAHDPDASNSPVR
;
A
#
# COMPACT_ATOMS: atom_id res chain seq x y z
N MET A 1 -9.41 -20.01 6.34
CA MET A 1 -9.03 -18.59 6.53
C MET A 1 -8.91 -17.98 5.14
N LEU A 2 -9.86 -17.15 4.72
CA LEU A 2 -9.89 -16.52 3.39
C LEU A 2 -9.69 -15.02 3.59
N VAL A 3 -8.54 -14.48 3.20
CA VAL A 3 -8.31 -13.02 3.15
C VAL A 3 -8.79 -12.55 1.79
N LEU A 4 -10.05 -12.09 1.72
CA LEU A 4 -10.58 -11.42 0.55
C LEU A 4 -10.14 -9.94 0.59
N ASN A 5 -8.92 -9.64 0.13
CA ASN A 5 -8.54 -8.27 -0.20
C ASN A 5 -9.20 -7.86 -1.52
N ARG A 6 -10.53 -7.72 -1.50
CA ARG A 6 -11.32 -7.20 -2.61
C ARG A 6 -12.02 -5.92 -2.15
N ILE A 7 -11.26 -4.83 -2.08
CA ILE A 7 -11.86 -3.51 -1.96
C ILE A 7 -12.43 -3.16 -3.34
N VAL A 8 -13.73 -3.34 -3.52
CA VAL A 8 -14.46 -2.86 -4.70
C VAL A 8 -14.96 -1.46 -4.37
N TRP A 9 -14.23 -0.44 -4.83
CA TRP A 9 -14.74 0.93 -4.82
C TRP A 9 -15.80 1.06 -5.92
N ARG A 10 -17.07 1.24 -5.55
CA ARG A 10 -18.15 1.53 -6.49
C ARG A 10 -18.36 3.04 -6.53
N LEU A 11 -18.01 3.65 -7.65
CA LEU A 11 -18.20 5.07 -7.88
C LEU A 11 -19.45 5.26 -8.75
N GLN A 12 -20.48 5.94 -8.23
CA GLN A 12 -21.69 6.28 -8.99
C GLN A 12 -21.71 7.79 -9.23
N SER A 13 -21.47 8.24 -10.46
CA SER A 13 -21.60 9.66 -10.84
C SER A 13 -22.92 9.88 -11.57
N THR A 14 -23.63 10.96 -11.25
CA THR A 14 -24.89 11.34 -11.91
C THR A 14 -24.71 12.41 -12.99
N ASP A 15 -23.57 13.11 -13.01
CA ASP A 15 -23.28 14.17 -13.98
C ASP A 15 -22.09 13.83 -14.88
N GLU A 16 -22.17 14.24 -16.16
CA GLU A 16 -21.17 13.95 -17.20
C GLU A 16 -19.80 14.63 -16.94
N THR A 17 -19.75 15.63 -16.06
CA THR A 17 -18.55 16.45 -15.79
C THR A 17 -17.99 16.34 -14.37
N ASP A 18 -18.53 15.46 -13.53
CA ASP A 18 -18.09 15.34 -12.14
C ASP A 18 -16.73 14.64 -12.01
N ALA A 19 -15.68 15.42 -11.81
CA ALA A 19 -14.39 14.91 -11.40
C ALA A 19 -14.48 14.37 -9.96
N LYS A 20 -14.24 13.06 -9.78
CA LYS A 20 -14.16 12.45 -8.46
C LYS A 20 -12.72 12.19 -8.05
N GLN A 21 -12.38 12.60 -6.83
CA GLN A 21 -11.09 12.29 -6.23
C GLN A 21 -11.19 11.00 -5.41
N ILE A 22 -10.20 10.12 -5.57
CA ILE A 22 -10.04 8.91 -4.77
C ILE A 22 -8.76 9.07 -3.97
N LYS A 23 -8.86 9.03 -2.63
CA LYS A 23 -7.70 9.01 -1.74
C LYS A 23 -7.39 7.57 -1.36
N ILE A 24 -6.14 7.16 -1.55
CA ILE A 24 -5.61 5.92 -1.00
C ILE A 24 -4.83 6.30 0.26
N SER A 25 -5.19 5.71 1.40
CA SER A 25 -4.47 5.87 2.66
C SER A 25 -3.51 4.69 2.86
N ASP A 26 -2.52 4.88 3.73
CA ASP A 26 -1.58 3.84 4.16
C ASP A 26 -0.89 3.16 2.97
N LEU A 27 -0.32 3.99 2.08
CA LEU A 27 0.56 3.52 1.02
C LEU A 27 1.88 3.11 1.64
N ASP A 28 2.22 1.84 1.47
CA ASP A 28 3.40 1.17 1.99
C ASP A 28 3.97 0.37 0.81
N PHE A 29 5.17 0.76 0.35
CA PHE A 29 5.78 0.18 -0.84
C PHE A 29 6.20 -1.26 -0.59
N GLU A 30 6.76 -1.50 0.60
CA GLU A 30 7.24 -2.78 1.13
C GLU A 30 6.09 -3.79 1.22
N ALA A 31 4.90 -3.34 1.60
CA ALA A 31 3.70 -4.17 1.61
C ALA A 31 3.09 -4.35 0.22
N LYS A 32 3.01 -3.29 -0.60
CA LYS A 32 2.34 -3.34 -1.91
C LYS A 32 2.77 -2.25 -2.89
N THR A 33 3.43 -2.70 -3.96
CA THR A 33 4.00 -1.81 -4.99
C THR A 33 3.03 -1.35 -6.09
N SER A 34 1.82 -1.94 -6.22
CA SER A 34 0.86 -1.50 -7.24
C SER A 34 -0.60 -1.89 -6.98
N TYR A 35 -1.51 -1.10 -7.52
CA TYR A 35 -2.96 -1.34 -7.50
C TYR A 35 -3.53 -1.33 -8.91
N THR A 36 -4.51 -2.19 -9.17
CA THR A 36 -5.25 -2.23 -10.44
C THR A 36 -6.71 -1.90 -10.16
N LEU A 37 -7.20 -0.82 -10.76
CA LEU A 37 -8.58 -0.38 -10.67
C LEU A 37 -9.29 -0.66 -11.98
N ARG A 38 -10.42 -1.37 -11.91
CA ARG A 38 -11.34 -1.52 -13.04
C ARG A 38 -12.45 -0.48 -12.89
N ILE A 39 -12.54 0.41 -13.86
CA ILE A 39 -13.52 1.50 -13.92
C ILE A 39 -14.57 1.13 -14.95
N GLU A 40 -15.84 1.28 -14.60
CA GLU A 40 -16.97 1.07 -15.49
C GLU A 40 -17.77 2.36 -15.61
N ALA A 41 -17.98 2.82 -16.85
CA ALA A 41 -18.89 3.91 -17.16
C ALA A 41 -20.14 3.32 -17.80
N ALA A 42 -21.32 3.67 -17.31
CA ALA A 42 -22.59 3.17 -17.84
C ALA A 42 -23.57 4.32 -18.02
N ASN A 43 -24.26 4.36 -19.17
CA ASN A 43 -25.35 5.29 -19.39
C ASN A 43 -26.59 4.81 -18.65
N LYS A 44 -26.87 5.46 -17.53
CA LYS A 44 -28.02 5.26 -16.65
C LYS A 44 -29.35 5.78 -17.23
N ASP A 45 -29.29 6.64 -18.23
CA ASP A 45 -30.43 7.24 -18.93
C ASP A 45 -30.59 6.64 -20.34
N ALA A 46 -30.09 5.41 -20.54
CA ALA A 46 -30.21 4.70 -21.81
C ALA A 46 -31.69 4.50 -22.17
N ASP A 47 -32.10 5.04 -23.33
CA ASP A 47 -33.47 4.93 -23.81
C ASP A 47 -33.83 3.45 -24.06
N PRO A 48 -34.92 2.94 -23.45
CA PRO A 48 -35.38 1.56 -23.60
C PRO A 48 -35.47 1.08 -25.05
N ARG A 49 -35.74 1.97 -26.01
CA ARG A 49 -35.83 1.68 -27.44
C ARG A 49 -34.52 1.22 -28.05
N PHE A 50 -33.38 1.56 -27.43
CA PHE A 50 -32.05 1.26 -27.94
C PHE A 50 -31.31 0.19 -27.14
N LEU A 51 -31.89 -0.35 -26.05
CA LEU A 51 -31.24 -1.37 -25.19
C LEU A 51 -30.74 -2.61 -25.95
N SER A 52 -31.34 -2.94 -27.10
CA SER A 52 -30.90 -4.03 -27.96
C SER A 52 -29.60 -3.75 -28.74
N LEU A 53 -29.17 -2.49 -28.82
CA LEU A 53 -27.98 -2.07 -29.58
C LEU A 53 -26.67 -2.25 -28.81
N GLY A 54 -26.72 -2.56 -27.51
CA GLY A 54 -25.54 -2.89 -26.74
C GLY A 54 -25.67 -2.57 -25.26
N PRO A 55 -24.59 -2.78 -24.49
CA PRO A 55 -24.61 -2.65 -23.04
C PRO A 55 -24.63 -1.19 -22.54
N PHE A 56 -24.49 -0.19 -23.43
CA PHE A 56 -24.33 1.24 -23.08
C PHE A 56 -23.35 1.49 -21.92
N SER A 57 -22.36 0.62 -21.80
CA SER A 57 -21.32 0.70 -20.82
C SER A 57 -19.98 0.39 -21.44
N ASP A 58 -18.95 0.99 -20.88
CA ASP A 58 -17.57 0.75 -21.22
C ASP A 58 -16.74 0.52 -19.95
N THR A 59 -15.66 -0.24 -20.08
CA THR A 59 -14.77 -0.57 -18.98
C THR A 59 -13.34 -0.19 -19.35
N THR A 60 -12.65 0.50 -18.44
CA THR A 60 -11.21 0.74 -18.54
C THR A 60 -10.47 0.25 -17.30
N THR A 61 -9.17 0.05 -17.42
CA THR A 61 -8.31 -0.38 -16.32
C THR A 61 -7.23 0.67 -16.07
N VAL A 62 -7.13 1.13 -14.83
CA VAL A 62 -6.10 2.05 -14.37
C VAL A 62 -5.12 1.30 -13.47
N LYS A 63 -3.83 1.38 -13.81
CA LYS A 63 -2.74 0.85 -13.00
C LYS A 63 -2.12 1.99 -12.21
N ILE A 64 -2.10 1.84 -10.89
CA ILE A 64 -1.44 2.75 -9.96
C ILE A 64 -0.15 2.06 -9.50
N ILE A 65 0.94 2.79 -9.57
CA ILE A 65 2.26 2.34 -9.12
C ILE A 65 2.56 3.13 -7.84
N VAL A 66 2.98 2.42 -6.80
CA VAL A 66 3.48 3.03 -5.57
C VAL A 66 4.97 3.28 -5.78
N GLU A 67 5.40 4.50 -5.52
CA GLU A 67 6.82 4.86 -5.57
C GLU A 67 7.45 4.59 -4.20
N ASP A 68 8.66 4.06 -4.25
CA ASP A 68 9.48 3.74 -3.09
C ASP A 68 10.12 5.03 -2.52
N VAL A 69 10.25 5.10 -1.20
CA VAL A 69 10.86 6.23 -0.47
C VAL A 69 11.76 5.67 0.62
N ASP A 70 13.02 6.09 0.62
CA ASP A 70 14.06 5.70 1.60
C ASP A 70 13.56 5.79 3.05
N GLU A 71 13.57 4.64 3.75
CA GLU A 71 13.15 4.52 5.14
C GLU A 71 14.36 4.28 6.08
N PRO A 72 14.36 4.84 7.30
CA PRO A 72 15.47 4.62 8.21
C PRO A 72 15.46 3.18 8.80
N PRO A 73 16.63 2.61 9.13
CA PRO A 73 16.70 1.32 9.81
C PRO A 73 15.89 1.29 11.11
N VAL A 74 15.11 0.23 11.28
CA VAL A 74 14.25 0.00 12.43
C VAL A 74 14.88 -1.04 13.35
N PHE A 75 15.05 -0.68 14.62
CA PHE A 75 15.51 -1.61 15.66
C PHE A 75 14.59 -2.81 15.80
N SER A 76 15.15 -3.99 16.01
CA SER A 76 14.35 -5.22 16.18
C SER A 76 13.58 -5.25 17.51
N SER A 77 13.98 -4.44 18.49
CA SER A 77 13.29 -4.28 19.77
C SER A 77 13.28 -2.81 20.19
N PRO A 78 12.19 -2.29 20.78
CA PRO A 78 12.14 -0.92 21.31
C PRO A 78 13.04 -0.73 22.53
N LEU A 79 13.38 -1.81 23.24
CA LEU A 79 14.24 -1.79 24.42
C LEU A 79 15.17 -3.00 24.44
N TYR A 80 16.42 -2.78 24.84
CA TYR A 80 17.44 -3.82 25.03
C TYR A 80 17.98 -3.74 26.46
N PRO A 81 17.27 -4.32 27.46
CA PRO A 81 17.78 -4.38 28.82
C PRO A 81 19.04 -5.24 28.84
N MET A 82 20.09 -4.70 29.44
CA MET A 82 21.36 -5.40 29.61
C MET A 82 21.81 -5.23 31.06
N GLU A 83 22.28 -6.32 31.66
CA GLU A 83 22.81 -6.32 33.02
C GLU A 83 24.25 -6.83 32.99
N VAL A 84 25.12 -6.18 33.77
CA VAL A 84 26.53 -6.53 33.86
C VAL A 84 26.96 -6.49 35.32
N SER A 85 27.75 -7.48 35.74
CA SER A 85 28.32 -7.50 37.08
C SER A 85 29.40 -6.42 37.22
N GLU A 86 29.49 -5.78 38.39
CA GLU A 86 30.58 -4.84 38.70
C GLU A 86 31.97 -5.50 38.67
N ALA A 87 32.04 -6.82 38.87
CA ALA A 87 33.28 -7.58 38.82
C ALA A 87 33.72 -7.93 37.38
N THR A 88 32.99 -7.47 36.37
CA THR A 88 33.26 -7.78 34.96
C THR A 88 34.56 -7.13 34.50
N GLN A 89 35.43 -7.94 33.89
CA GLN A 89 36.71 -7.47 33.39
C GLN A 89 36.56 -6.54 32.17
N VAL A 90 37.48 -5.56 32.07
CA VAL A 90 37.54 -4.61 30.95
C VAL A 90 37.69 -5.35 29.62
N GLY A 91 36.87 -4.98 28.64
CA GLY A 91 36.88 -5.56 27.29
C GLY A 91 35.79 -6.60 27.03
N ASN A 92 34.95 -6.94 28.02
CA ASN A 92 33.81 -7.82 27.80
C ASN A 92 32.67 -7.14 27.04
N ILE A 93 32.08 -7.85 26.08
CA ILE A 93 30.88 -7.44 25.35
C ILE A 93 29.66 -7.75 26.22
N ILE A 94 28.87 -6.72 26.50
CA ILE A 94 27.71 -6.80 27.41
C ILE A 94 26.43 -7.24 26.66
N GLY A 95 26.33 -6.89 25.38
CA GLY A 95 25.20 -7.28 24.55
C GLY A 95 25.32 -6.73 23.13
N THR A 96 24.38 -7.14 22.30
CA THR A 96 24.30 -6.74 20.90
C THR A 96 22.90 -6.22 20.62
N VAL A 97 22.82 -5.12 19.87
CA VAL A 97 21.56 -4.59 19.34
C VAL A 97 21.51 -4.87 17.83
N ALA A 98 20.30 -5.01 17.30
CA ALA A 98 20.08 -5.26 15.88
C ALA A 98 19.05 -4.28 15.33
N ALA A 99 19.26 -3.83 14.10
CA ALA A 99 18.32 -3.06 13.32
C ALA A 99 18.27 -3.66 11.91
N HIS A 100 17.13 -3.48 11.23
CA HIS A 100 16.94 -3.88 9.85
C HIS A 100 16.36 -2.71 9.08
N ASP A 101 16.80 -2.57 7.84
CA ASP A 101 16.27 -1.60 6.89
C ASP A 101 15.10 -2.26 6.13
N PRO A 102 13.89 -1.68 6.16
CA PRO A 102 12.73 -2.24 5.46
C PRO A 102 12.81 -2.07 3.94
N ASP A 103 13.66 -1.17 3.43
CA ASP A 103 13.80 -0.89 2.01
C ASP A 103 14.14 -2.17 1.21
N ALA A 104 13.41 -2.40 0.12
CA ALA A 104 13.63 -3.58 -0.74
C ALA A 104 15.02 -3.57 -1.41
N SER A 105 15.58 -2.38 -1.61
CA SER A 105 16.96 -2.15 -1.98
C SER A 105 17.78 -2.16 -0.70
N ASN A 106 18.73 -3.10 -0.60
CA ASN A 106 19.63 -3.28 0.55
C ASN A 106 20.60 -2.07 0.69
N SER A 107 20.05 -0.91 1.03
CA SER A 107 20.74 0.36 1.22
C SER A 107 21.80 0.15 2.31
N PRO A 108 23.07 0.49 2.05
CA PRO A 108 24.09 0.32 3.06
C PRO A 108 23.81 1.29 4.22
N VAL A 109 23.59 0.73 5.41
CA VAL A 109 23.53 1.49 6.67
C VAL A 109 24.77 2.39 6.74
N ARG A 110 24.58 3.72 6.65
CA ARG A 110 25.68 4.69 6.54
C ARG A 110 25.94 5.44 7.84
#